data_AF-A0A836P3R5-F1
#
_entry.id   AF-A0A836P3R5-F1
#
_cell.length_a   1.000
_cell.length_b   1.000
_cell.length_c   1.000
_cell.angle_alpha   90.00
_cell.angle_beta   90.00
_cell.angle_gamma   90.00
#
_symmetry.space_group_name_H-M   'P 1'
#
loop_
_entity.id
_entity.type
_entity.pdbx_description
1 polymer ?
#
loop_
_entity_poly.entity_id
_entity_poly.type
_entity_poly.pdbx_seq_one_letter_code
_entity_poly.pdbx_strand_id
1 'polypeptide(L)'
;MLAACVMVVSGAVQAAPSVADYQRSLGLREQWITLTENVAWPAQWQDNGRFYYRKTVPGGFAFVSADVATLQKQPAFDQARVAQGLSAATGKPYAALRLPFEQFSF
;
A
#
# COMPACT_ATOMS: atom_id res chain seq x y z
N MET A 1 -59.49 -30.39 -25.06
CA MET A 1 -58.37 -30.20 -24.11
C MET A 1 -57.32 -29.35 -24.80
N LEU A 2 -57.27 -28.04 -24.53
CA LEU A 2 -56.24 -27.15 -25.04
C LEU A 2 -55.07 -27.17 -24.04
N ALA A 3 -53.94 -27.75 -24.44
CA ALA A 3 -52.72 -27.74 -23.65
C ALA A 3 -52.06 -26.35 -23.78
N ALA A 4 -52.05 -25.59 -22.69
CA ALA A 4 -51.34 -24.31 -22.62
C ALA A 4 -49.86 -24.57 -22.30
N CYS A 5 -48.97 -24.30 -23.25
CA CYS A 5 -47.53 -24.27 -23.00
C CYS A 5 -47.19 -23.07 -22.12
N VAL A 6 -46.74 -23.33 -20.88
CA VAL A 6 -46.13 -22.32 -20.01
C VAL A 6 -44.72 -22.05 -20.54
N MET A 7 -44.50 -20.87 -21.12
CA MET A 7 -43.17 -20.40 -21.48
C MET A 7 -42.49 -19.83 -20.22
N VAL A 8 -41.46 -20.51 -19.73
CA VAL A 8 -40.57 -19.99 -18.69
C VAL A 8 -39.61 -19.02 -19.36
N VAL A 9 -39.78 -17.73 -19.12
CA VAL A 9 -38.82 -16.70 -19.55
C VAL A 9 -37.68 -16.69 -18.54
N SER A 10 -36.53 -17.25 -18.92
CA SER A 10 -35.29 -17.08 -18.16
C SER A 10 -34.85 -15.62 -18.24
N GLY A 11 -35.12 -14.85 -17.19
CA GLY A 11 -34.57 -13.50 -17.07
C GLY A 11 -33.04 -13.57 -16.98
N ALA A 12 -32.35 -12.89 -17.88
CA ALA A 12 -30.91 -12.70 -17.77
C ALA A 12 -30.64 -11.86 -16.52
N VAL A 13 -30.25 -12.50 -15.42
CA VAL A 13 -29.74 -11.81 -14.24
C VAL A 13 -28.46 -11.11 -14.68
N GLN A 14 -28.46 -9.78 -14.72
CA GLN A 14 -27.24 -9.04 -15.02
C GLN A 14 -26.23 -9.26 -13.89
N ALA A 15 -25.22 -10.08 -14.17
CA ALA A 15 -24.06 -10.34 -13.32
C ALA A 15 -23.03 -9.19 -13.37
N ALA A 16 -23.48 -7.94 -13.54
CA ALA A 16 -22.58 -6.79 -13.58
C ALA A 16 -22.20 -6.38 -12.15
N PRO A 17 -20.90 -6.11 -11.87
CA PRO A 17 -20.48 -5.67 -10.54
C PRO A 17 -21.16 -4.36 -10.14
N SER A 18 -21.52 -4.26 -8.86
CA SER A 18 -22.05 -3.01 -8.30
C SER A 18 -20.92 -2.01 -8.04
N VAL A 19 -21.26 -0.74 -7.81
CA VAL A 19 -20.29 0.28 -7.36
C VAL A 19 -19.57 -0.15 -6.09
N ALA A 20 -20.27 -0.83 -5.17
CA ALA A 20 -19.68 -1.33 -3.93
C ALA A 20 -18.63 -2.42 -4.19
N ASP A 21 -18.82 -3.26 -5.21
CA ASP A 21 -17.84 -4.29 -5.58
C ASP A 21 -16.57 -3.66 -6.14
N TYR A 22 -16.69 -2.61 -6.95
CA TYR A 22 -15.54 -1.83 -7.40
C TYR A 22 -14.81 -1.16 -6.23
N GLN A 23 -15.54 -0.52 -5.31
CA GLN A 23 -14.94 0.13 -4.14
C GLN A 23 -14.15 -0.87 -3.28
N ARG A 24 -14.69 -2.07 -3.04
CA ARG A 24 -13.99 -3.14 -2.31
C ARG A 24 -12.73 -3.58 -3.05
N SER A 25 -12.80 -3.78 -4.36
CA SER A 25 -11.66 -4.17 -5.19
C SER A 25 -10.54 -3.13 -5.16
N LEU A 26 -10.89 -1.85 -5.28
CA LEU A 26 -9.93 -0.73 -5.22
C LEU A 26 -9.25 -0.61 -3.85
N GLY A 27 -9.94 -0.94 -2.76
CA GLY A 27 -9.39 -0.91 -1.41
C GLY A 27 -8.52 -2.11 -1.02
N LEU A 28 -8.50 -3.18 -1.83
CA LEU A 28 -7.90 -4.47 -1.46
C LEU A 28 -6.40 -4.34 -1.16
N ARG A 29 -5.65 -3.61 -2.00
CA ARG A 29 -4.21 -3.40 -1.79
C ARG A 29 -3.93 -2.75 -0.45
N GLU A 30 -4.65 -1.67 -0.12
CA GLU A 30 -4.42 -0.90 1.10
C GLU A 30 -4.71 -1.72 2.37
N GLN A 31 -5.69 -2.61 2.30
CA GLN A 31 -6.08 -3.50 3.39
C GLN A 31 -5.09 -4.65 3.61
N TRP A 32 -4.38 -5.10 2.56
CA TRP A 32 -3.61 -6.35 2.60
C TRP A 32 -2.10 -6.15 2.56
N ILE A 33 -1.62 -5.07 1.95
CA ILE A 33 -0.19 -4.89 1.65
C ILE A 33 0.70 -4.93 2.90
N THR A 34 0.18 -4.55 4.07
CA THR A 34 0.94 -4.55 5.33
C THR A 34 0.69 -5.77 6.21
N LEU A 35 -0.14 -6.73 5.78
CA LEU A 35 -0.42 -7.96 6.55
C LEU A 35 0.78 -8.92 6.53
N THR A 36 1.56 -8.89 5.45
CA THR A 36 2.84 -9.57 5.40
C THR A 36 3.93 -8.59 5.83
N GLU A 37 4.59 -8.87 6.94
CA GLU A 37 5.69 -8.05 7.45
C GLU A 37 7.00 -8.31 6.70
N ASN A 38 7.89 -7.31 6.68
CA ASN A 38 9.24 -7.41 6.14
C ASN A 38 9.34 -7.72 4.64
N VAL A 39 8.28 -7.50 3.87
CA VAL A 39 8.37 -7.46 2.40
C VAL A 39 9.17 -6.22 2.03
N ALA A 40 10.37 -6.42 1.50
CA ALA A 40 11.30 -5.35 1.14
C ALA A 40 11.18 -4.99 -0.34
N TRP A 41 11.21 -3.69 -0.62
CA TRP A 41 11.41 -3.17 -1.97
C TRP A 41 12.89 -3.28 -2.36
N PRO A 42 13.21 -3.18 -3.67
CA PRO A 42 14.58 -3.16 -4.13
C PRO A 42 15.42 -2.10 -3.40
N ALA A 43 16.63 -2.48 -3.01
CA ALA A 43 17.58 -1.55 -2.42
C ALA A 43 18.01 -0.48 -3.43
N GLN A 44 18.18 0.73 -2.94
CA GLN A 44 18.77 1.86 -3.65
C GLN A 44 20.12 2.18 -3.01
N TRP A 45 21.15 2.34 -3.82
CA TRP A 45 22.50 2.62 -3.35
C TRP A 45 22.70 4.12 -3.16
N GLN A 46 23.20 4.50 -1.98
CA GLN A 46 23.63 5.87 -1.72
C GLN A 46 25.10 6.05 -2.14
N ASP A 47 25.93 5.05 -1.84
CA ASP A 47 27.34 4.95 -2.21
C ASP A 47 27.79 3.47 -2.15
N ASN A 48 29.09 3.19 -2.19
CA ASN A 48 29.62 1.82 -2.16
C ASN A 48 29.46 1.10 -0.82
N GLY A 49 29.17 1.81 0.27
CA GLY A 49 29.07 1.26 1.63
C GLY A 49 27.67 1.30 2.21
N ARG A 50 26.75 2.06 1.62
CA ARG A 50 25.41 2.30 2.16
C ARG A 50 24.33 2.16 1.11
N PHE A 51 23.28 1.45 1.49
CA PHE A 51 22.05 1.35 0.72
C PHE A 51 20.85 1.60 1.62
N TYR A 52 19.71 1.91 1.01
CA TYR A 52 18.45 2.11 1.69
C TYR A 52 17.32 1.44 0.93
N TYR A 53 16.26 1.11 1.65
CA TYR A 53 15.11 0.42 1.10
C TYR A 53 13.87 0.70 1.95
N ARG A 54 12.70 0.42 1.38
CA ARG A 54 11.42 0.44 2.07
C ARG A 54 11.01 -0.99 2.39
N LYS A 55 10.33 -1.20 3.51
CA LYS A 55 9.70 -2.49 3.82
C LYS A 55 8.32 -2.33 4.45
N THR A 56 7.49 -3.37 4.36
CA THR A 56 6.26 -3.45 5.15
C THR A 56 6.55 -3.64 6.63
N VAL A 57 5.74 -2.99 7.46
CA VAL A 57 5.66 -3.17 8.91
C VAL A 57 4.19 -3.11 9.34
N PRO A 58 3.82 -3.57 10.54
CA PRO A 58 2.45 -3.41 11.02
C PRO A 58 1.99 -1.95 10.91
N GLY A 59 0.86 -1.73 10.24
CA GLY A 59 0.24 -0.41 10.08
C GLY A 59 0.82 0.48 8.97
N GLY A 60 1.86 0.05 8.24
CA GLY A 60 2.39 0.84 7.13
C GLY A 60 3.78 0.40 6.69
N PHE A 61 4.69 1.37 6.60
CA PHE A 61 5.99 1.16 5.98
C PHE A 61 7.12 1.83 6.76
N ALA A 62 8.26 1.15 6.79
CA ALA A 62 9.50 1.66 7.33
C ALA A 62 10.51 1.87 6.20
N PHE A 63 11.25 2.97 6.27
CA PHE A 63 12.38 3.27 5.41
C PHE A 63 13.67 3.00 6.19
N VAL A 64 14.47 2.08 5.69
CA VAL A 64 15.65 1.54 6.37
C VAL A 64 16.89 1.90 5.58
N SER A 65 17.93 2.37 6.26
CA SER A 65 19.29 2.48 5.74
C SER A 65 20.14 1.38 6.38
N ALA A 66 21.00 0.77 5.57
CA ALA A 66 21.90 -0.29 5.99
C ALA A 66 23.34 0.02 5.56
N ASP A 67 24.27 -0.24 6.48
CA ASP A 67 25.70 -0.15 6.25
C ASP A 67 26.28 -1.54 5.96
N VAL A 68 26.99 -1.69 4.85
CA VAL A 68 27.49 -2.99 4.36
C VAL A 68 28.62 -3.53 5.23
N ALA A 69 29.49 -2.64 5.74
CA ALA A 69 30.67 -3.05 6.51
C ALA A 69 30.29 -3.54 7.91
N THR A 70 29.31 -2.89 8.54
CA THR A 70 28.90 -3.18 9.93
C THR A 70 27.63 -4.02 10.03
N LEU A 71 26.89 -4.19 8.91
CA LEU A 71 25.57 -4.81 8.85
C LEU A 71 24.50 -4.10 9.69
N GLN A 72 24.79 -2.89 10.20
CA GLN A 72 23.87 -2.12 11.02
C GLN A 72 22.72 -1.59 10.16
N LYS A 73 21.51 -1.67 10.70
CA LYS A 73 20.29 -1.14 10.10
C LYS A 73 19.71 -0.07 11.00
N GLN A 74 19.31 1.04 10.40
CA GLN A 74 18.71 2.18 11.10
C GLN A 74 17.59 2.80 10.26
N PRO A 75 16.70 3.62 10.85
CA PRO A 75 15.80 4.44 10.05
C PRO A 75 16.59 5.28 9.03
N ALA A 76 16.14 5.32 7.78
CA ALA A 76 16.81 6.13 6.75
C ALA A 76 16.69 7.63 7.05
N PHE A 77 15.60 8.05 7.69
CA PHE A 77 15.33 9.41 8.16
C PHE A 77 14.28 9.38 9.27
N ASP A 78 14.07 10.52 9.93
CA ASP A 78 13.00 10.69 10.92
C ASP A 78 11.62 10.79 10.24
N GLN A 79 10.95 9.66 10.09
CA GLN A 79 9.61 9.57 9.48
C GLN A 79 8.56 10.41 10.21
N ALA A 80 8.69 10.59 11.54
CA ALA A 80 7.74 11.39 12.31
C ALA A 80 7.92 12.89 12.00
N ARG A 81 9.17 13.36 11.89
CA ARG A 81 9.47 14.73 11.49
C ARG A 81 9.02 15.03 10.06
N VAL A 82 9.22 14.09 9.13
CA VAL A 82 8.71 14.22 7.75
C VAL A 82 7.18 14.30 7.73
N ALA A 83 6.50 13.41 8.45
CA ALA A 83 5.03 13.43 8.55
C ALA A 83 4.51 14.75 9.12
N GLN A 84 5.15 15.27 10.18
CA GLN A 84 4.80 16.55 10.77
C GLN A 84 4.99 17.71 9.78
N GLY A 85 6.13 17.77 9.09
CA GLY A 85 6.42 18.80 8.10
C GLY A 85 5.43 18.80 6.93
N LEU A 86 5.14 17.63 6.37
CA LEU A 86 4.14 17.48 5.31
C LEU A 86 2.74 17.88 5.79
N SER A 87 2.39 17.52 7.02
CA SER A 87 1.07 17.85 7.56
C SER A 87 0.89 19.35 7.73
N ALA A 88 1.90 20.03 8.26
CA ALA A 88 1.92 21.48 8.40
C ALA A 88 1.88 22.19 7.03
N ALA A 89 2.67 21.71 6.06
CA ALA A 89 2.77 22.36 4.75
C ALA A 89 1.52 22.20 3.88
N THR A 90 0.79 21.10 4.02
CA THR A 90 -0.37 20.78 3.16
C THR A 90 -1.72 20.96 3.84
N GLY A 91 -1.75 21.10 5.17
CA GLY A 91 -2.97 21.09 5.98
C GLY A 91 -3.67 19.72 6.06
N LYS A 92 -3.06 18.64 5.56
CA LYS A 92 -3.61 17.27 5.62
C LYS A 92 -2.84 16.43 6.65
N PRO A 93 -3.51 15.63 7.50
CA PRO A 93 -2.79 14.80 8.45
C PRO A 93 -2.06 13.65 7.75
N TYR A 94 -0.78 13.48 8.09
CA TYR A 94 0.02 12.32 7.70
C TYR A 94 0.57 11.61 8.94
N ALA A 95 0.53 10.29 8.92
CA ALA A 95 1.15 9.45 9.94
C ALA A 95 2.56 9.02 9.51
N ALA A 96 3.46 8.81 10.47
CA ALA A 96 4.85 8.43 10.20
C ALA A 96 4.98 7.16 9.33
N LEU A 97 4.08 6.19 9.48
CA LEU A 97 4.08 4.94 8.72
C LEU A 97 3.29 5.01 7.40
N ARG A 98 2.59 6.12 7.12
CA ARG A 98 1.77 6.34 5.92
C ARG A 98 2.16 7.64 5.20
N LEU A 99 3.46 7.83 5.02
CA LEU A 99 3.97 8.94 4.20
C LEU A 99 3.44 8.81 2.77
N PRO A 100 3.09 9.93 2.11
CA PRO A 100 2.45 9.93 0.79
C PRO A 100 3.45 9.74 -0.36
N PHE A 101 4.48 8.92 -0.15
CA PHE A 101 5.49 8.58 -1.15
C PHE A 101 6.03 7.16 -0.91
N GLU A 102 6.45 6.52 -1.99
CA GLU A 102 7.05 5.18 -1.94
C GLU A 102 8.58 5.21 -2.08
N GLN A 103 9.12 6.27 -2.70
CA GLN A 103 10.53 6.40 -3.09
C GLN A 103 11.10 7.73 -2.57
N PHE A 104 12.40 7.74 -2.30
CA PHE A 104 13.16 8.92 -1.90
C PHE A 104 14.63 8.75 -2.32
N SER A 105 15.40 9.83 -2.29
CA SER A 105 16.86 9.83 -2.49
C SER A 105 17.53 10.80 -1.51
N PHE A 106 18.83 10.60 -1.26
CA PHE A 106 19.69 11.52 -0.49
C PHE A 106 20.34 12.57 -1.39
#